data_AF-A0A8J7QHR0-F1
#
_entry.id   AF-A0A8J7QHR0-F1
#
_cell.length_a   1.000
_cell.length_b   1.000
_cell.length_c   1.000
_cell.angle_alpha   90.00
_cell.angle_beta   90.00
_cell.angle_gamma   90.00
#
_symmetry.space_group_name_H-M   'P 1'
#
loop_
_entity.id
_entity.type
_entity.pdbx_description
1 polymer ?
#
loop_
_entity_poly.entity_id
_entity_poly.type
_entity_poly.pdbx_seq_one_letter_code
_entity_poly.pdbx_strand_id
1 'polypeptide(L)'
;MGIPATPRPEPATRPTNALHDVANGINAVVTLPHQGIMLVNEGFAKATNVVAQALPSFPAATLGSLAIGAPHAHVAHPPSGPPPIPPTPLPSIGSVMLGTSVQVLINGMPAARSGDIGLAPTCCGLPPFFEITTGSSKVFIGGARAARAGDITFHCKPVPSSNPAARGAAAAAQKAMKGLMFAGMAASALGAVGDGIEAVQADNSHMAAALGINAGMATAQLAADAAAMAATASMGKDLAVPPGTPGMITMGSPNVLIGGFPMPSWMDIAKGLLKLVKGLRSRKQGTAGRSRCAGCPGGK
;
A
#
# COMPACT_ATOMS: atom_id res chain seq x y z
N MET A 1 38.02 42.29 -16.60
CA MET A 1 36.77 42.22 -17.37
C MET A 1 35.84 41.26 -16.65
N GLY A 2 34.88 41.77 -15.88
CA GLY A 2 33.92 40.92 -15.16
C GLY A 2 32.79 40.51 -16.10
N ILE A 3 32.51 39.22 -16.20
CA ILE A 3 31.36 38.71 -16.95
C ILE A 3 30.10 39.27 -16.28
N PRO A 4 29.24 40.00 -16.99
CA PRO A 4 27.99 40.51 -16.41
C PRO A 4 27.17 39.32 -15.91
N ALA A 5 26.69 39.41 -14.67
CA ALA A 5 25.81 38.38 -14.11
C ALA A 5 24.58 38.27 -15.00
N THR A 6 24.44 37.13 -15.68
CA THR A 6 23.22 36.80 -16.40
C THR A 6 22.05 36.88 -15.43
N PRO A 7 20.97 37.63 -15.73
CA PRO A 7 19.75 37.61 -14.93
C PRO A 7 19.34 36.16 -14.72
N ARG A 8 19.06 35.76 -13.47
CA ARG A 8 18.45 34.44 -13.24
C ARG A 8 17.13 34.44 -14.00
N PRO A 9 16.87 33.48 -14.90
CA PRO A 9 15.56 33.37 -15.51
C PRO A 9 14.52 33.28 -14.39
N GLU A 10 13.55 34.18 -14.42
CA GLU A 10 12.41 34.12 -13.54
C GLU A 10 11.75 32.75 -13.75
N PRO A 11 11.45 31.99 -12.68
CA PRO A 11 10.85 30.67 -12.85
C PRO A 11 9.53 30.86 -13.60
N ALA A 12 9.41 30.20 -14.76
CA ALA A 12 8.21 30.27 -15.57
C ALA A 12 6.99 29.96 -14.71
N THR A 13 6.06 30.90 -14.63
CA THR A 13 4.82 30.72 -13.90
C THR A 13 3.99 29.68 -14.64
N ARG A 14 3.59 28.65 -13.90
CA ARG A 14 2.73 27.60 -14.42
C ARG A 14 1.36 28.22 -14.79
N PRO A 15 0.85 28.06 -16.02
CA PRO A 15 -0.53 28.43 -16.32
C PRO A 15 -1.47 27.58 -15.47
N THR A 16 -2.58 28.14 -14.99
CA THR A 16 -3.55 27.42 -14.15
C THR A 16 -4.93 27.42 -14.80
N ASN A 17 -5.75 26.40 -14.50
CA ASN A 17 -7.14 26.33 -14.96
C ASN A 17 -8.10 25.86 -13.85
N ALA A 18 -9.41 26.00 -14.12
CA ALA A 18 -10.45 25.64 -13.15
C ALA A 18 -10.43 24.15 -12.74
N LEU A 19 -9.94 23.24 -13.60
CA LEU A 19 -9.81 21.83 -13.23
C LEU A 19 -8.71 21.65 -12.20
N HIS A 20 -7.60 22.39 -12.32
CA HIS A 20 -6.56 22.44 -11.30
C HIS A 20 -7.05 23.06 -9.99
N ASP A 21 -7.83 24.13 -10.05
CA ASP A 21 -8.39 24.74 -8.82
C ASP A 21 -9.33 23.77 -8.09
N VAL A 22 -10.18 23.06 -8.83
CA VAL A 22 -11.05 22.02 -8.27
C VAL A 22 -10.23 20.83 -7.76
N ALA A 23 -9.25 20.36 -8.52
CA ALA A 23 -8.37 19.27 -8.09
C ALA A 23 -7.60 19.64 -6.82
N ASN A 24 -7.09 20.87 -6.73
CA ASN A 24 -6.40 21.41 -5.56
C ASN A 24 -7.35 21.53 -4.36
N GLY A 25 -8.58 21.99 -4.56
CA GLY A 25 -9.60 22.04 -3.52
C GLY A 25 -9.97 20.66 -2.97
N ILE A 26 -10.17 19.67 -3.85
CA ILE A 26 -10.43 18.28 -3.45
C ILE A 26 -9.20 17.69 -2.74
N ASN A 27 -8.00 17.87 -3.31
CA ASN A 27 -6.75 17.38 -2.72
C ASN A 27 -6.48 18.01 -1.36
N ALA A 28 -6.78 19.30 -1.17
CA ALA A 28 -6.63 19.97 0.12
C ALA A 28 -7.47 19.31 1.23
N VAL A 29 -8.58 18.66 0.90
CA VAL A 29 -9.41 17.93 1.87
C VAL A 29 -9.01 16.46 1.97
N VAL A 30 -8.87 15.80 0.82
CA VAL A 30 -8.59 14.35 0.75
C VAL A 30 -7.20 14.01 1.28
N THR A 31 -6.21 14.90 1.09
CA THR A 31 -4.84 14.65 1.53
C THR A 31 -4.59 14.96 3.00
N LEU A 32 -5.46 15.67 3.73
CA LEU A 32 -5.23 16.01 5.14
C LEU A 32 -4.88 14.80 6.02
N PRO A 33 -5.61 13.67 5.96
CA PRO A 33 -5.22 12.49 6.72
C PRO A 33 -3.87 11.93 6.25
N HIS A 34 -3.58 12.02 4.96
CA HIS A 34 -2.35 11.53 4.36
C HIS A 34 -1.12 12.40 4.72
N GLN A 35 -1.28 13.72 4.78
CA GLN A 35 -0.25 14.67 5.23
C GLN A 35 0.18 14.38 6.67
N GLY A 36 -0.78 14.09 7.56
CA GLY A 36 -0.47 13.64 8.91
C GLY A 36 0.36 12.35 8.93
N ILE A 37 0.00 11.37 8.09
CA ILE A 37 0.76 10.12 7.97
C ILE A 37 2.17 10.37 7.42
N MET A 38 2.33 11.28 6.47
CA MET A 38 3.65 11.65 5.93
C MET A 38 4.52 12.34 6.97
N LEU A 39 3.95 13.23 7.79
CA LEU A 39 4.67 13.86 8.90
C LEU A 39 5.15 12.82 9.92
N VAL A 40 4.29 11.86 10.28
CA VAL A 40 4.66 10.79 11.22
C VAL A 40 5.68 9.84 10.57
N ASN A 41 5.57 9.55 9.27
CA ASN A 41 6.56 8.78 8.51
C ASN A 41 7.93 9.47 8.56
N GLU A 42 7.99 10.76 8.25
CA GLU A 42 9.22 11.55 8.23
C GLU A 42 9.81 11.69 9.64
N GLY A 43 8.98 12.05 10.62
CA GLY A 43 9.40 12.19 12.02
C GLY A 43 9.96 10.88 12.56
N PHE A 44 9.30 9.76 12.28
CA PHE A 44 9.79 8.44 12.69
C PHE A 44 11.07 8.03 11.95
N ALA A 45 11.17 8.31 10.65
CA ALA A 45 12.37 8.06 9.87
C ALA A 45 13.57 8.84 10.44
N LYS A 46 13.37 10.12 10.81
CA LYS A 46 14.39 10.94 11.47
C LYS A 46 14.75 10.40 12.86
N ALA A 47 13.74 10.10 13.69
CA ALA A 47 13.94 9.60 15.04
C ALA A 47 14.68 8.26 15.10
N THR A 48 14.43 7.39 14.11
CA THR A 48 15.05 6.06 14.04
C THR A 48 16.25 5.99 13.12
N ASN A 49 16.75 7.13 12.62
CA ASN A 49 17.80 7.13 11.60
C ASN A 49 19.09 6.43 12.07
N VAL A 50 19.47 6.57 13.35
CA VAL A 50 20.64 5.91 13.93
C VAL A 50 20.53 4.38 13.82
N VAL A 51 19.36 3.82 14.18
CA VAL A 51 19.09 2.38 14.05
C VAL A 51 19.02 1.97 12.58
N ALA A 52 18.40 2.79 11.74
CA ALA A 52 18.24 2.54 10.32
C ALA A 52 19.56 2.65 9.51
N GLN A 53 20.60 3.28 10.07
CA GLN A 53 21.95 3.32 9.51
C GLN A 53 22.82 2.17 10.00
N ALA A 54 22.54 1.63 11.19
CA ALA A 54 23.23 0.46 11.74
C ALA A 54 22.86 -0.86 11.05
N LEU A 55 21.74 -0.90 10.32
CA LEU A 55 21.27 -2.08 9.59
C LEU A 55 21.76 -2.08 8.14
N PRO A 56 22.01 -3.27 7.56
CA PRO A 56 22.43 -3.38 6.18
C PRO A 56 21.36 -2.83 5.22
N SER A 57 21.83 -2.29 4.10
CA SER A 57 20.97 -1.95 2.97
C SER A 57 20.75 -3.16 2.08
N PHE A 58 19.52 -3.33 1.59
CA PHE A 58 19.14 -4.47 0.75
C PHE A 58 18.83 -4.02 -0.68
N PRO A 59 19.03 -4.90 -1.68
CA PRO A 59 18.65 -4.66 -3.07
C PRO A 59 17.20 -4.17 -3.21
N ALA A 60 16.99 -3.09 -3.96
CA ALA A 60 15.68 -2.51 -4.16
C ALA A 60 14.77 -3.44 -4.98
N ALA A 61 13.52 -3.60 -4.55
CA ALA A 61 12.54 -4.37 -5.31
C ALA A 61 11.92 -3.50 -6.41
N THR A 62 11.58 -4.14 -7.52
CA THR A 62 10.96 -3.54 -8.69
C THR A 62 9.82 -4.42 -9.20
N LEU A 63 9.07 -3.93 -10.18
CA LEU A 63 8.22 -4.77 -11.02
C LEU A 63 9.00 -6.01 -11.49
N GLY A 64 8.38 -7.18 -11.37
CA GLY A 64 8.98 -8.47 -11.68
C GLY A 64 9.79 -9.11 -10.54
N SER A 65 10.06 -8.39 -9.43
CA SER A 65 10.80 -8.97 -8.30
C SER A 65 10.07 -10.17 -7.70
N LEU A 66 10.81 -11.26 -7.48
CA LEU A 66 10.26 -12.53 -7.03
C LEU A 66 10.00 -12.50 -5.51
N ALA A 67 8.83 -12.95 -5.10
CA ALA A 67 8.49 -13.24 -3.71
C ALA A 67 8.19 -14.72 -3.52
N ILE A 68 8.53 -15.23 -2.34
CA ILE A 68 8.25 -16.59 -1.90
C ILE A 68 7.49 -16.53 -0.59
N GLY A 69 6.29 -17.09 -0.58
CA GLY A 69 5.38 -17.23 0.54
C GLY A 69 5.41 -18.62 1.13
N ALA A 70 5.14 -18.70 2.44
CA ALA A 70 5.04 -19.97 3.15
C ALA A 70 3.97 -20.89 2.53
N PRO A 71 4.22 -22.21 2.49
CA PRO A 71 3.25 -23.16 1.98
C PRO A 71 1.89 -23.07 2.70
N HIS A 72 0.81 -23.03 1.92
CA HIS A 72 -0.57 -23.07 2.42
C HIS A 72 -1.49 -23.70 1.37
N ALA A 73 -2.70 -24.06 1.80
CA ALA A 73 -3.68 -24.75 0.98
C ALA A 73 -4.96 -23.93 0.82
N HIS A 74 -5.66 -24.14 -0.30
CA HIS A 74 -6.94 -23.51 -0.60
C HIS A 74 -8.02 -24.58 -0.75
N VAL A 75 -8.83 -24.78 0.28
CA VAL A 75 -9.67 -25.98 0.42
C VAL A 75 -10.87 -26.03 -0.53
N ALA A 76 -11.17 -24.93 -1.23
CA ALA A 76 -12.37 -24.83 -2.07
C ALA A 76 -12.14 -25.32 -3.51
N HIS A 77 -10.90 -25.54 -3.95
CA HIS A 77 -10.59 -25.91 -5.33
C HIS A 77 -9.26 -26.67 -5.46
N PRO A 78 -9.07 -27.41 -6.58
CA PRO A 78 -7.81 -28.08 -6.92
C PRO A 78 -6.60 -27.14 -6.77
N PRO A 79 -5.43 -27.64 -6.30
CA PRO A 79 -5.04 -29.04 -6.05
C PRO A 79 -5.38 -29.56 -4.64
N SER A 80 -5.96 -28.70 -3.79
CA SER A 80 -6.71 -29.18 -2.62
C SER A 80 -8.15 -29.45 -3.05
N GLY A 81 -9.04 -29.83 -2.14
CA GLY A 81 -10.45 -29.91 -2.50
C GLY A 81 -11.32 -30.00 -1.27
N PRO A 82 -12.65 -29.96 -1.46
CA PRO A 82 -13.55 -30.36 -0.40
C PRO A 82 -13.20 -31.79 0.04
N PRO A 83 -13.44 -32.16 1.30
CA PRO A 83 -13.25 -33.52 1.78
C PRO A 83 -13.85 -34.53 0.76
N PRO A 84 -13.12 -35.60 0.39
CA PRO A 84 -11.99 -36.22 1.11
C PRO A 84 -10.59 -35.78 0.66
N ILE A 85 -10.44 -34.81 -0.26
CA ILE A 85 -9.12 -34.41 -0.75
C ILE A 85 -8.39 -33.65 0.37
N PRO A 86 -7.22 -34.11 0.84
CA PRO A 86 -6.50 -33.43 1.91
C PRO A 86 -6.05 -32.04 1.43
N PRO A 87 -5.93 -31.05 2.35
CA PRO A 87 -5.28 -29.79 2.02
C PRO A 87 -3.85 -30.06 1.53
N THR A 88 -3.52 -29.56 0.34
CA THR A 88 -2.20 -29.70 -0.29
C THR A 88 -1.47 -28.38 -0.18
N PRO A 89 -0.54 -28.20 0.78
CA PRO A 89 0.17 -26.94 0.95
C PRO A 89 1.14 -26.72 -0.19
N LEU A 90 1.00 -25.60 -0.90
CA LEU A 90 1.91 -25.21 -1.98
C LEU A 90 2.62 -23.90 -1.63
N PRO A 91 3.92 -23.78 -1.96
CA PRO A 91 4.62 -22.51 -1.80
C PRO A 91 4.02 -21.49 -2.77
N SER A 92 3.85 -20.26 -2.29
CA SER A 92 3.33 -19.16 -3.10
C SER A 92 4.49 -18.38 -3.70
N ILE A 93 4.81 -18.64 -4.95
CA ILE A 93 5.95 -18.09 -5.67
C ILE A 93 5.39 -17.21 -6.78
N GLY A 94 5.83 -15.96 -6.81
CA GLY A 94 5.24 -14.96 -7.69
C GLY A 94 6.05 -13.70 -7.83
N SER A 95 5.71 -12.89 -8.82
CA SER A 95 6.36 -11.61 -9.07
C SER A 95 5.52 -10.45 -8.56
N VAL A 96 6.17 -9.35 -8.18
CA VAL A 96 5.52 -8.04 -7.99
C VAL A 96 5.01 -7.56 -9.35
N MET A 97 3.73 -7.17 -9.44
CA MET A 97 3.08 -6.90 -10.73
C MET A 97 2.26 -5.60 -10.79
N LEU A 98 1.64 -5.17 -9.69
CA LEU A 98 0.65 -4.09 -9.69
C LEU A 98 0.95 -3.07 -8.59
N GLY A 99 0.59 -1.80 -8.84
CA GLY A 99 0.75 -0.71 -7.88
C GLY A 99 2.16 -0.14 -7.79
N THR A 100 3.15 -0.71 -8.50
CA THR A 100 4.52 -0.19 -8.51
C THR A 100 4.59 1.27 -8.94
N SER A 101 5.60 2.00 -8.46
CA SER A 101 5.80 3.40 -8.84
C SER A 101 6.29 3.51 -10.28
N VAL A 102 5.48 4.07 -11.16
CA VAL A 102 5.87 4.38 -12.55
C VAL A 102 6.65 5.70 -12.64
N GLN A 103 6.70 6.46 -11.55
CA GLN A 103 7.45 7.72 -11.47
C GLN A 103 8.94 7.52 -11.14
N VAL A 104 9.25 6.46 -10.39
CA VAL A 104 10.63 6.12 -10.00
C VAL A 104 11.00 4.79 -10.62
N LEU A 105 11.93 4.83 -11.56
CA LEU A 105 12.44 3.65 -12.24
C LEU A 105 13.79 3.25 -11.66
N ILE A 106 13.92 1.99 -11.27
CA ILE A 106 15.18 1.39 -10.80
C ILE A 106 15.64 0.42 -11.88
N ASN A 107 16.79 0.72 -12.50
CA ASN A 107 17.27 0.03 -13.70
C ASN A 107 16.21 -0.04 -14.82
N GLY A 108 15.43 1.03 -15.01
CA GLY A 108 14.37 1.08 -16.01
C GLY A 108 13.07 0.37 -15.64
N MET A 109 13.00 -0.29 -14.48
CA MET A 109 11.80 -0.99 -14.00
C MET A 109 11.07 -0.16 -12.93
N PRO A 110 9.73 -0.10 -12.93
CA PRO A 110 8.96 0.56 -11.87
C PRO A 110 9.36 0.08 -10.47
N ALA A 111 9.63 1.01 -9.55
CA ALA A 111 10.08 0.69 -8.19
C ALA A 111 8.92 0.15 -7.33
N ALA A 112 9.19 -0.90 -6.57
CA ALA A 112 8.20 -1.51 -5.68
C ALA A 112 8.14 -0.80 -4.31
N ARG A 113 6.97 -0.85 -3.69
CA ARG A 113 6.62 -0.16 -2.44
C ARG A 113 5.75 -1.04 -1.55
N SER A 114 5.69 -0.71 -0.26
CA SER A 114 4.69 -1.27 0.64
C SER A 114 3.28 -0.91 0.14
N GLY A 115 2.41 -1.91 0.05
CA GLY A 115 1.07 -1.83 -0.53
C GLY A 115 0.98 -2.31 -1.98
N ASP A 116 2.11 -2.51 -2.66
CA ASP A 116 2.13 -3.06 -4.02
C ASP A 116 1.74 -4.54 -4.01
N ILE A 117 1.15 -4.99 -5.12
CA ILE A 117 0.56 -6.32 -5.25
C ILE A 117 1.35 -7.15 -6.24
N GLY A 118 1.59 -8.41 -5.88
CA GLY A 118 2.15 -9.40 -6.78
C GLY A 118 1.20 -10.56 -7.06
N LEU A 119 1.55 -11.32 -8.09
CA LEU A 119 0.81 -12.48 -8.57
C LEU A 119 1.66 -13.74 -8.34
N ALA A 120 1.16 -14.68 -7.55
CA ALA A 120 1.85 -15.91 -7.17
C ALA A 120 1.07 -17.15 -7.61
N PRO A 121 1.07 -17.48 -8.91
CA PRO A 121 0.22 -18.53 -9.48
C PRO A 121 0.49 -19.93 -8.91
N THR A 122 1.67 -20.16 -8.31
CA THR A 122 2.05 -21.48 -7.82
C THR A 122 1.29 -21.93 -6.57
N CYS A 123 0.64 -21.02 -5.82
CA CYS A 123 -0.24 -21.43 -4.73
C CYS A 123 -1.61 -21.91 -5.20
N CYS A 124 -1.94 -21.73 -6.49
CA CYS A 124 -3.21 -22.05 -7.10
C CYS A 124 -4.44 -21.35 -6.49
N GLY A 125 -4.25 -20.36 -5.60
CA GLY A 125 -5.35 -19.58 -5.01
C GLY A 125 -6.12 -18.76 -6.06
N LEU A 126 -7.38 -18.43 -5.76
CA LEU A 126 -8.29 -17.75 -6.67
C LEU A 126 -8.85 -16.44 -6.07
N PRO A 127 -8.29 -15.26 -6.42
CA PRO A 127 -7.11 -15.04 -7.25
C PRO A 127 -5.79 -15.14 -6.45
N PRO A 128 -4.66 -15.50 -7.10
CA PRO A 128 -3.42 -15.82 -6.42
C PRO A 128 -2.57 -14.56 -6.18
N PHE A 129 -3.10 -13.61 -5.40
CA PHE A 129 -2.41 -12.34 -5.12
C PHE A 129 -1.71 -12.32 -3.76
N PHE A 130 -0.60 -11.59 -3.68
CA PHE A 130 0.09 -11.24 -2.44
C PHE A 130 0.34 -9.74 -2.36
N GLU A 131 0.48 -9.22 -1.14
CA GLU A 131 0.75 -7.80 -0.88
C GLU A 131 2.11 -7.65 -0.22
N ILE A 132 2.86 -6.63 -0.63
CA ILE A 132 4.09 -6.22 0.04
C ILE A 132 3.72 -5.43 1.30
N THR A 133 3.91 -6.03 2.46
CA THR A 133 3.43 -5.44 3.73
C THR A 133 4.44 -4.54 4.40
N THR A 134 5.73 -4.79 4.23
CA THR A 134 6.78 -3.93 4.77
C THR A 134 7.59 -3.26 3.67
N GLY A 135 8.24 -2.17 4.03
CA GLY A 135 9.29 -1.54 3.23
C GLY A 135 10.33 -0.90 4.14
N SER A 136 11.17 -0.05 3.57
CA SER A 136 12.14 0.73 4.33
C SER A 136 11.49 1.59 5.43
N SER A 137 12.13 1.63 6.60
CA SER A 137 11.76 2.54 7.68
C SER A 137 12.02 4.02 7.34
N LYS A 138 12.91 4.32 6.39
CA LYS A 138 13.37 5.70 6.09
C LYS A 138 13.30 6.15 4.63
N VAL A 139 13.27 5.23 3.67
CA VAL A 139 13.21 5.57 2.23
C VAL A 139 11.78 5.44 1.73
N PHE A 140 11.29 6.51 1.11
CA PHE A 140 9.95 6.57 0.55
C PHE A 140 10.03 6.80 -0.96
N ILE A 141 9.24 6.06 -1.72
CA ILE A 141 9.08 6.17 -3.16
C ILE A 141 7.60 6.43 -3.44
N GLY A 142 7.28 7.48 -4.18
CA GLY A 142 5.89 7.85 -4.48
C GLY A 142 4.98 7.91 -3.23
N GLY A 143 5.51 8.43 -2.12
CA GLY A 143 4.77 8.56 -0.84
C GLY A 143 4.62 7.28 -0.01
N ALA A 144 5.07 6.11 -0.49
CA ALA A 144 5.02 4.85 0.27
C ALA A 144 6.42 4.31 0.56
N ARG A 145 6.52 3.40 1.53
CA ARG A 145 7.80 2.82 1.96
C ARG A 145 8.40 2.00 0.84
N ALA A 146 9.65 2.27 0.46
CA ALA A 146 10.31 1.56 -0.64
C ALA A 146 10.53 0.08 -0.27
N ALA A 147 10.15 -0.84 -1.17
CA ALA A 147 10.30 -2.28 -0.95
C ALA A 147 11.65 -2.81 -1.44
N ARG A 148 12.11 -3.91 -0.85
CA ARG A 148 13.46 -4.48 -1.03
C ARG A 148 13.42 -6.00 -0.93
N ALA A 149 14.48 -6.64 -1.39
CA ALA A 149 14.77 -8.01 -0.99
C ALA A 149 14.79 -8.11 0.54
N GLY A 150 14.08 -9.09 1.10
CA GLY A 150 13.89 -9.25 2.53
C GLY A 150 12.62 -8.64 3.10
N ASP A 151 11.93 -7.75 2.38
CA ASP A 151 10.67 -7.19 2.87
C ASP A 151 9.54 -8.22 2.85
N ILE A 152 8.69 -8.16 3.88
CA ILE A 152 7.67 -9.17 4.17
C ILE A 152 6.48 -8.98 3.25
N THR A 153 6.05 -10.07 2.64
CA THR A 153 4.79 -10.16 1.89
C THR A 153 3.74 -10.90 2.70
N PHE A 154 2.46 -10.64 2.41
CA PHE A 154 1.36 -11.45 2.90
C PHE A 154 0.55 -12.01 1.74
N HIS A 155 0.40 -13.32 1.77
CA HIS A 155 -0.35 -14.09 0.79
C HIS A 155 -1.73 -14.40 1.37
N CYS A 156 -2.78 -14.28 0.54
CA CYS A 156 -4.13 -14.73 0.86
C CYS A 156 -4.69 -14.18 2.19
N LYS A 157 -4.83 -12.84 2.27
CA LYS A 157 -5.21 -12.05 3.47
C LYS A 157 -6.08 -12.78 4.51
N PRO A 158 -5.85 -12.53 5.82
CA PRO A 158 -6.62 -13.16 6.89
C PRO A 158 -8.13 -12.96 6.75
N VAL A 159 -8.88 -14.01 7.08
CA VAL A 159 -10.34 -14.06 7.07
C VAL A 159 -10.95 -12.91 7.91
N PRO A 160 -12.05 -12.27 7.44
CA PRO A 160 -12.76 -11.27 8.23
C PRO A 160 -13.23 -11.85 9.57
N SER A 161 -13.03 -11.09 10.66
CA SER A 161 -13.38 -11.50 12.03
C SER A 161 -14.79 -12.08 12.12
N SER A 162 -15.01 -13.18 12.84
CA SER A 162 -16.36 -13.76 13.05
C SER A 162 -17.31 -12.87 13.85
N ASN A 163 -16.79 -11.86 14.56
CA ASN A 163 -17.59 -10.92 15.35
C ASN A 163 -18.37 -9.93 14.46
N PRO A 164 -19.72 -9.90 14.52
CA PRO A 164 -20.55 -9.04 13.68
C PRO A 164 -20.34 -7.54 13.92
N ALA A 165 -20.04 -7.11 15.16
CA ALA A 165 -19.74 -5.71 15.47
C ALA A 165 -18.39 -5.28 14.88
N ALA A 166 -17.40 -6.19 14.88
CA ALA A 166 -16.11 -5.96 14.24
C ALA A 166 -16.25 -5.92 12.71
N ARG A 167 -17.12 -6.75 12.12
CA ARG A 167 -17.47 -6.70 10.69
C ARG A 167 -18.16 -5.39 10.30
N GLY A 168 -19.15 -4.95 11.07
CA GLY A 168 -19.86 -3.69 10.82
C GLY A 168 -18.92 -2.47 10.87
N ALA A 169 -18.05 -2.41 11.86
CA ALA A 169 -17.05 -1.34 11.97
C ALA A 169 -16.01 -1.40 10.83
N ALA A 170 -15.57 -2.59 10.43
CA ALA A 170 -14.66 -2.76 9.30
C ALA A 170 -15.31 -2.34 7.98
N ALA A 171 -16.59 -2.68 7.76
CA ALA A 171 -17.33 -2.28 6.57
C ALA A 171 -17.53 -0.76 6.51
N ALA A 172 -17.86 -0.11 7.63
CA ALA A 172 -17.98 1.35 7.69
C ALA A 172 -16.64 2.06 7.41
N ALA A 173 -15.55 1.57 8.01
CA ALA A 173 -14.21 2.09 7.75
C ALA A 173 -13.79 1.88 6.28
N GLN A 174 -14.10 0.71 5.70
CA GLN A 174 -13.87 0.44 4.28
C GLN A 174 -14.70 1.37 3.39
N LYS A 175 -15.95 1.68 3.74
CA LYS A 175 -16.80 2.60 2.96
C LYS A 175 -16.25 4.04 3.00
N ALA A 176 -15.84 4.51 4.18
CA ALA A 176 -15.21 5.83 4.32
C ALA A 176 -13.87 5.90 3.56
N MET A 177 -13.03 4.87 3.68
CA MET A 177 -11.75 4.80 2.97
C MET A 177 -11.93 4.73 1.45
N LYS A 178 -12.94 3.99 0.96
CA LYS A 178 -13.31 3.99 -0.46
C LYS A 178 -13.78 5.37 -0.93
N GLY A 179 -14.58 6.09 -0.14
CA GLY A 179 -15.03 7.44 -0.48
C GLY A 179 -13.86 8.42 -0.65
N LEU A 180 -12.93 8.43 0.31
CA LEU A 180 -11.69 9.22 0.23
C LEU A 180 -10.81 8.79 -0.96
N MET A 181 -10.70 7.48 -1.21
CA MET A 181 -9.96 6.95 -2.37
C MET A 181 -10.55 7.43 -3.69
N PHE A 182 -11.87 7.27 -3.90
CA PHE A 182 -12.52 7.73 -5.12
C PHE A 182 -12.40 9.24 -5.32
N ALA A 183 -12.51 10.03 -4.25
CA ALA A 183 -12.30 11.47 -4.31
C ALA A 183 -10.85 11.82 -4.69
N GLY A 184 -9.86 11.13 -4.13
CA GLY A 184 -8.45 11.30 -4.48
C GLY A 184 -8.13 10.86 -5.92
N MET A 185 -8.73 9.77 -6.38
CA MET A 185 -8.62 9.32 -7.77
C MET A 185 -9.22 10.35 -8.74
N ALA A 186 -10.40 10.90 -8.41
CA ALA A 186 -11.03 11.95 -9.20
C ALA A 186 -10.18 13.23 -9.23
N ALA A 187 -9.64 13.66 -8.09
CA ALA A 187 -8.74 14.81 -8.03
C ALA A 187 -7.46 14.60 -8.85
N SER A 188 -6.88 13.39 -8.80
CA SER A 188 -5.69 13.04 -9.59
C SER A 188 -5.98 13.03 -11.09
N ALA A 189 -7.15 12.50 -11.49
CA ALA A 189 -7.59 12.52 -12.88
C ALA A 189 -7.86 13.96 -13.37
N LEU A 190 -8.54 14.79 -12.57
CA LEU A 190 -8.79 16.20 -12.88
C LEU A 190 -7.49 16.99 -13.02
N GLY A 191 -6.53 16.76 -12.11
CA GLY A 191 -5.20 17.37 -12.18
C GLY A 191 -4.47 16.97 -13.47
N ALA A 192 -4.48 15.68 -13.83
CA ALA A 192 -3.84 15.24 -15.06
C ALA A 192 -4.49 15.78 -16.34
N VAL A 193 -5.83 15.90 -16.37
CA VAL A 193 -6.53 16.57 -17.48
C VAL A 193 -6.17 18.07 -17.50
N GLY A 194 -6.08 18.70 -16.33
CA GLY A 194 -5.62 20.08 -16.18
C GLY A 194 -4.22 20.28 -16.75
N ASP A 195 -3.27 19.39 -16.42
CA ASP A 195 -1.91 19.37 -17.00
C ASP A 195 -1.94 19.23 -18.53
N GLY A 196 -2.83 18.38 -19.05
CA GLY A 196 -2.99 18.19 -20.49
C GLY A 196 -3.50 19.44 -21.22
N ILE A 197 -4.42 20.19 -20.61
CA ILE A 197 -4.90 21.47 -21.16
C ILE A 197 -3.80 22.53 -21.09
N GLU A 198 -3.11 22.62 -19.95
CA GLU A 198 -2.00 23.56 -19.75
C GLU A 198 -0.83 23.27 -20.70
N ALA A 199 -0.60 22.00 -21.06
CA ALA A 199 0.42 21.64 -22.02
C ALA A 199 0.15 22.22 -23.42
N VAL A 200 -1.11 22.34 -23.84
CA VAL A 200 -1.51 22.96 -25.11
C VAL A 200 -1.44 24.48 -25.03
N GLN A 201 -1.64 25.04 -23.84
CA GLN A 201 -1.66 26.49 -23.59
C GLN A 201 -0.28 27.08 -23.25
N ALA A 202 0.73 26.24 -23.03
CA ALA A 202 2.05 26.69 -22.60
C ALA A 202 2.78 27.44 -23.72
N ASP A 203 3.24 28.65 -23.40
CA ASP A 203 3.94 29.54 -24.34
C ASP A 203 5.35 29.06 -24.74
N ASN A 204 5.89 28.04 -24.07
CA ASN A 204 7.17 27.43 -24.43
C ASN A 204 7.09 25.90 -24.47
N SER A 205 7.83 25.33 -25.42
CA SER A 205 7.83 23.89 -25.71
C SER A 205 8.36 23.03 -24.55
N HIS A 206 9.25 23.57 -23.72
CA HIS A 206 9.76 22.87 -22.55
C HIS A 206 8.68 22.68 -21.48
N MET A 207 7.84 23.68 -21.25
CA MET A 207 6.75 23.61 -20.29
C MET A 207 5.58 22.78 -20.82
N ALA A 208 5.25 22.90 -22.12
CA ALA A 208 4.32 22.01 -22.78
C ALA A 208 4.72 20.53 -22.62
N ALA A 209 5.99 20.21 -22.88
CA ALA A 209 6.52 18.86 -22.73
C ALA A 209 6.51 18.38 -21.27
N ALA A 210 6.91 19.23 -20.32
CA ALA A 210 6.93 18.89 -18.90
C ALA A 210 5.51 18.58 -18.37
N LEU A 211 4.52 19.41 -18.72
CA LEU A 211 3.13 19.21 -18.32
C LEU A 211 2.52 17.96 -18.98
N GLY A 212 2.80 17.74 -20.27
CA GLY A 212 2.35 16.53 -20.97
C GLY A 212 2.92 15.25 -20.36
N ILE A 213 4.21 15.24 -20.00
CA ILE A 213 4.84 14.11 -19.31
C ILE A 213 4.22 13.92 -17.92
N ASN A 214 3.99 15.00 -17.16
CA ASN A 214 3.39 14.92 -15.84
C ASN A 214 1.96 14.35 -15.88
N ALA A 215 1.14 14.81 -16.82
CA ALA A 215 -0.20 14.28 -17.07
C ALA A 215 -0.16 12.76 -17.35
N GLY A 216 0.75 12.34 -18.23
CA GLY A 216 0.96 10.93 -18.57
C GLY A 216 1.40 10.08 -17.36
N MET A 217 2.37 10.58 -16.59
CA MET A 217 2.87 9.86 -15.41
C MET A 217 1.83 9.80 -14.28
N ALA A 218 1.06 10.87 -14.06
CA ALA A 218 0.01 10.91 -13.05
C ALA A 218 -1.13 9.94 -13.38
N THR A 219 -1.58 9.91 -14.63
CA THR A 219 -2.63 8.96 -15.09
C THR A 219 -2.14 7.51 -15.04
N ALA A 220 -0.90 7.25 -15.46
CA ALA A 220 -0.32 5.92 -15.39
C ALA A 220 -0.20 5.43 -13.94
N GLN A 221 0.25 6.29 -13.02
CA GLN A 221 0.31 5.94 -11.59
C GLN A 221 -1.08 5.68 -11.02
N LEU A 222 -2.06 6.52 -11.35
CA LEU A 222 -3.46 6.35 -10.94
C LEU A 222 -4.01 4.99 -11.40
N ALA A 223 -3.75 4.60 -12.64
CA ALA A 223 -4.18 3.32 -13.18
C ALA A 223 -3.49 2.14 -12.47
N ALA A 224 -2.18 2.24 -12.22
CA ALA A 224 -1.42 1.22 -11.51
C ALA A 224 -1.93 1.01 -10.08
N ASP A 225 -2.20 2.10 -9.35
CA ASP A 225 -2.73 2.06 -7.98
C ASP A 225 -4.18 1.54 -7.97
N ALA A 226 -5.01 1.90 -8.96
CA ALA A 226 -6.37 1.39 -9.10
C ALA A 226 -6.40 -0.14 -9.32
N ALA A 227 -5.52 -0.65 -10.17
CA ALA A 227 -5.38 -2.10 -10.40
C ALA A 227 -4.94 -2.82 -9.12
N ALA A 228 -3.97 -2.26 -8.38
CA ALA A 228 -3.54 -2.81 -7.10
C ALA A 228 -4.67 -2.81 -6.07
N MET A 229 -5.48 -1.75 -5.98
CA MET A 229 -6.65 -1.70 -5.09
C MET A 229 -7.69 -2.76 -5.44
N ALA A 230 -7.99 -2.94 -6.73
CA ALA A 230 -8.93 -3.97 -7.19
C ALA A 230 -8.43 -5.38 -6.85
N ALA A 231 -7.15 -5.66 -7.09
CA ALA A 231 -6.52 -6.93 -6.72
C ALA A 231 -6.55 -7.15 -5.20
N THR A 232 -6.18 -6.13 -4.42
CA THR A 232 -6.24 -6.15 -2.95
C THR A 232 -7.64 -6.47 -2.43
N ALA A 233 -8.69 -5.95 -3.07
CA ALA A 233 -10.08 -6.20 -2.68
C ALA A 233 -10.55 -7.64 -2.97
N SER A 234 -9.81 -8.39 -3.79
CA SER A 234 -10.07 -9.80 -4.07
C SER A 234 -9.25 -10.78 -3.23
N MET A 235 -8.16 -10.32 -2.61
CA MET A 235 -7.34 -11.13 -1.71
C MET A 235 -8.13 -11.66 -0.52
N GLY A 236 -7.99 -12.96 -0.23
CA GLY A 236 -8.64 -13.62 0.91
C GLY A 236 -10.12 -13.99 0.68
N LYS A 237 -10.66 -13.77 -0.52
CA LYS A 237 -11.97 -14.33 -0.92
C LYS A 237 -11.93 -15.84 -1.03
N ASP A 238 -10.80 -16.36 -1.47
CA ASP A 238 -10.48 -17.76 -1.43
C ASP A 238 -9.75 -18.10 -0.12
N LEU A 239 -10.31 -19.06 0.61
CA LEU A 239 -10.00 -19.33 2.01
C LEU A 239 -8.74 -20.21 2.12
N ALA A 240 -7.65 -19.57 2.50
CA ALA A 240 -6.38 -20.24 2.79
C ALA A 240 -6.38 -20.92 4.18
N VAL A 241 -5.70 -22.07 4.26
CA VAL A 241 -5.38 -22.78 5.49
C VAL A 241 -3.85 -22.99 5.57
N PRO A 242 -3.16 -22.42 6.57
CA PRO A 242 -3.66 -21.43 7.54
C PRO A 242 -4.02 -20.08 6.88
N PRO A 243 -4.90 -19.27 7.50
CA PRO A 243 -5.35 -18.00 6.92
C PRO A 243 -4.26 -16.93 6.98
N GLY A 244 -3.93 -16.34 5.84
CA GLY A 244 -2.90 -15.29 5.73
C GLY A 244 -1.50 -15.83 6.03
N THR A 245 -0.71 -16.07 4.98
CA THR A 245 0.64 -16.62 5.14
C THR A 245 1.72 -15.60 4.83
N PRO A 246 2.75 -15.48 5.68
CA PRO A 246 3.84 -14.57 5.42
C PRO A 246 4.73 -15.12 4.30
N GLY A 247 5.36 -14.20 3.58
CA GLY A 247 6.41 -14.46 2.63
C GLY A 247 7.45 -13.36 2.67
N MET A 248 8.36 -13.39 1.72
CA MET A 248 9.33 -12.32 1.53
C MET A 248 9.66 -12.11 0.06
N ILE A 249 10.01 -10.88 -0.28
CA ILE A 249 10.69 -10.60 -1.54
C ILE A 249 12.08 -11.22 -1.47
N THR A 250 12.44 -12.01 -2.47
CA THR A 250 13.72 -12.75 -2.55
C THR A 250 14.68 -12.14 -3.55
N MET A 251 14.18 -11.38 -4.52
CA MET A 251 14.98 -10.78 -5.58
C MET A 251 14.82 -9.26 -5.59
N GLY A 252 15.89 -8.55 -5.91
CA GLY A 252 15.90 -7.10 -6.09
C GLY A 252 17.09 -6.66 -6.95
N SER A 253 17.10 -5.39 -7.35
CA SER A 253 18.19 -4.78 -8.09
C SER A 253 19.42 -4.57 -7.20
N PRO A 254 20.57 -5.21 -7.49
CA PRO A 254 21.76 -5.07 -6.65
C PRO A 254 22.42 -3.69 -6.78
N ASN A 255 22.13 -2.95 -7.84
CA ASN A 255 22.75 -1.65 -8.11
C ASN A 255 22.13 -0.50 -7.29
N VAL A 256 20.95 -0.72 -6.71
CA VAL A 256 20.28 0.26 -5.86
C VAL A 256 19.98 -0.39 -4.52
N LEU A 257 20.73 0.03 -3.49
CA LEU A 257 20.59 -0.49 -2.14
C LEU A 257 19.78 0.47 -1.28
N ILE A 258 18.74 -0.04 -0.64
CA ILE A 258 17.84 0.75 0.19
C ILE A 258 18.01 0.31 1.65
N GLY A 259 18.37 1.27 2.51
CA GLY A 259 18.59 1.05 3.95
C GLY A 259 17.32 1.10 4.81
N GLY A 260 17.48 0.86 6.11
CA GLY A 260 16.40 0.88 7.11
C GLY A 260 15.87 -0.51 7.47
N PHE A 261 15.18 -0.63 8.60
CA PHE A 261 14.54 -1.91 8.98
C PHE A 261 13.22 -2.09 8.22
N PRO A 262 12.78 -3.34 8.00
CA PRO A 262 11.44 -3.63 7.48
C PRO A 262 10.38 -3.04 8.40
N MET A 263 9.56 -2.13 7.88
CA MET A 263 8.46 -1.54 8.62
C MET A 263 7.17 -1.53 7.80
N PRO A 264 6.02 -1.91 8.40
CA PRO A 264 4.74 -1.80 7.73
C PRO A 264 4.32 -0.34 7.52
N SER A 265 3.29 -0.14 6.69
CA SER A 265 2.67 1.16 6.54
C SER A 265 2.05 1.64 7.86
N TRP A 266 2.04 2.95 8.12
CA TRP A 266 1.35 3.50 9.31
C TRP A 266 -0.14 3.20 9.33
N MET A 267 -0.75 3.00 8.16
CA MET A 267 -2.14 2.58 8.07
C MET A 267 -2.34 1.17 8.63
N ASP A 268 -1.41 0.25 8.39
CA ASP A 268 -1.50 -1.10 8.93
C ASP A 268 -1.16 -1.15 10.42
N ILE A 269 -0.22 -0.30 10.87
CA ILE A 269 0.04 -0.10 12.31
C ILE A 269 -1.22 0.46 13.01
N ALA A 270 -1.87 1.48 12.43
CA ALA A 270 -3.09 2.06 12.99
C ALA A 270 -4.25 1.06 13.05
N LYS A 271 -4.45 0.24 12.00
CA LYS A 271 -5.42 -0.86 12.02
C LYS A 271 -5.10 -1.87 13.13
N GLY A 272 -3.83 -2.22 13.31
CA GLY A 272 -3.37 -3.11 14.37
C GLY A 272 -3.66 -2.57 15.78
N LEU A 273 -3.29 -1.31 16.03
CA LEU A 273 -3.56 -0.62 17.29
C LEU A 273 -5.05 -0.52 17.58
N LEU A 274 -5.87 -0.19 16.58
CA LEU A 274 -7.32 -0.12 16.74
C LEU A 274 -7.93 -1.47 17.11
N LYS A 275 -7.46 -2.56 16.49
CA LYS A 275 -7.88 -3.93 16.85
C LYS A 275 -7.49 -4.27 18.29
N LEU A 276 -6.28 -3.91 18.71
CA LEU A 276 -5.79 -4.15 20.06
C LEU A 276 -6.60 -3.38 21.12
N VAL A 277 -6.84 -2.08 20.91
CA VAL A 277 -7.67 -1.25 21.80
C VAL A 277 -9.10 -1.80 21.92
N LYS A 278 -9.69 -2.25 20.80
CA LYS A 278 -11.02 -2.88 20.82
C LYS A 278 -11.01 -4.23 21.54
N GLY A 279 -9.98 -5.04 21.34
CA GLY A 279 -9.79 -6.31 22.07
C GLY A 279 -9.70 -6.09 23.59
N LEU A 280 -8.96 -5.06 24.02
CA LEU A 280 -8.86 -4.67 25.42
C LEU A 280 -10.19 -4.16 25.99
N ARG A 281 -10.96 -3.36 25.23
CA ARG A 281 -12.30 -2.89 25.65
C ARG A 281 -13.32 -4.03 25.76
N SER A 282 -13.32 -4.95 24.80
CA SER A 282 -14.19 -6.15 24.85
C SER A 282 -13.85 -7.05 26.03
N ARG A 283 -12.56 -7.20 26.37
CA ARG A 283 -12.11 -7.93 27.56
C ARG A 283 -12.57 -7.26 28.86
N LYS A 284 -12.51 -5.92 28.94
CA LYS A 284 -12.96 -5.14 30.11
C LYS A 284 -14.49 -5.23 30.32
N GLN A 285 -15.28 -5.28 29.24
CA GLN A 285 -16.73 -5.53 29.30
C GLN A 285 -17.08 -6.98 29.66
N GLY A 286 -16.31 -7.95 29.16
CA GLY A 286 -16.48 -9.37 29.53
C GLY A 286 -16.17 -9.67 31.00
N THR A 287 -15.25 -8.93 31.63
CA THR A 287 -14.99 -9.02 33.08
C THR A 287 -16.02 -8.29 33.93
N ALA A 288 -16.67 -7.24 33.42
CA ALA A 288 -17.75 -6.55 34.13
C ALA A 288 -19.09 -7.33 34.11
N GLY A 289 -19.27 -8.25 33.16
CA GLY A 289 -20.45 -9.12 33.07
C GLY A 289 -20.38 -10.40 33.93
N ARG A 290 -19.22 -10.73 34.50
CA ARG A 290 -18.99 -12.02 35.20
C ARG A 290 -19.09 -11.93 36.73
N SER A 291 -19.38 -10.76 37.29
CA SER A 291 -19.55 -10.56 38.75
C SER A 291 -21.00 -10.60 39.24
N ARG A 292 -21.94 -11.16 38.46
CA ARG A 292 -23.37 -11.26 38.84
C ARG A 292 -23.96 -12.68 38.86
N CYS A 293 -23.14 -13.73 38.79
CA CYS A 293 -23.57 -15.09 39.13
C CYS A 293 -23.01 -15.52 40.49
N ALA A 294 -23.39 -14.78 41.54
CA ALA A 294 -23.31 -15.25 42.92
C ALA A 294 -24.76 -15.41 43.41
N GLY A 295 -25.36 -16.56 43.10
CA GLY A 295 -26.76 -16.82 43.46
C GLY A 295 -27.43 -17.86 42.58
N CYS A 296 -26.96 -19.10 42.61
CA CYS A 296 -27.81 -20.24 42.25
C CYS A 296 -28.14 -20.99 43.54
N PRO A 297 -29.38 -20.86 44.08
CA PRO A 297 -29.91 -21.83 45.03
C PRO A 297 -30.44 -23.05 44.26
N GLY A 298 -30.34 -24.22 44.89
CA GLY A 298 -30.51 -25.53 44.26
C GLY A 298 -31.92 -25.90 43.77
N GLY A 299 -31.98 -27.05 43.12
CA GLY A 299 -33.19 -27.78 42.77
C GLY A 299 -32.76 -29.21 42.41
N LYS A 300 -33.41 -30.18 43.03
CA LYS A 300 -33.08 -31.62 43.03
C LYS A 300 -32.98 -32.25 41.65
#